data_AF-A0A0W8DCH0-F1
#
_entry.id   AF-A0A0W8DCH0-F1
#
_cell.length_a   1.000
_cell.length_b   1.000
_cell.length_c   1.000
_cell.angle_alpha   90.00
_cell.angle_beta   90.00
_cell.angle_gamma   90.00
#
_symmetry.space_group_name_H-M   'P 1'
#
loop_
_entity.id
_entity.type
_entity.pdbx_description
1 polymer ?
#
loop_
_entity_poly.entity_id
_entity_poly.type
_entity_poly.pdbx_seq_one_letter_code
_entity_poly.pdbx_strand_id
1 'polypeptide(L)'
;MSLCQKKYYDGVLFHRVIKGFMMQGGDPTGTGRGGESIWKKPFRDEIDSRLSHDSRGVLSMANSGPGTNNSQFFITFKACPHLDKKHAVFGRVVGGMGVLDVIEHVGTGAEDRPIEDVRIKNVQVFINPFQEYEEALAQGLDAVQVAKEKAIREAKPQVQGTVLKVGGKWVAYDDLGEVDVASIPTSETTKDENVGKYLKTKSDTSKKRSLEPAMPVAIESKKKSKKQSSSGFGNFSQW
;
A
#
# COMPACT_ATOMS: atom_id res chain seq x y z
N MET A 1 9.87 1.91 -5.50
CA MET A 1 11.26 2.33 -5.20
C MET A 1 12.31 1.60 -6.03
N SER A 2 12.32 0.27 -6.09
CA SER A 2 13.50 -0.50 -6.50
C SER A 2 13.98 -0.37 -7.95
N LEU A 3 13.19 0.20 -8.88
CA LEU A 3 13.70 0.63 -10.20
C LEU A 3 14.67 1.83 -10.09
N CYS A 4 14.36 2.79 -9.22
CA CYS A 4 15.18 3.99 -8.99
C CYS A 4 16.54 3.61 -8.36
N GLN A 5 16.53 2.75 -7.34
CA GLN A 5 17.76 2.22 -6.72
C GLN A 5 18.65 1.46 -7.71
N LYS A 6 18.04 0.76 -8.69
CA LYS A 6 18.73 0.08 -9.80
C LYS A 6 19.14 1.01 -10.95
N LYS A 7 19.01 2.34 -10.79
CA LYS A 7 19.30 3.38 -11.81
C LYS A 7 18.55 3.18 -13.14
N TYR A 8 17.41 2.48 -13.11
CA TYR A 8 16.64 2.12 -14.32
C TYR A 8 16.10 3.35 -15.09
N TYR A 9 15.97 4.49 -14.40
CA TYR A 9 15.52 5.75 -14.97
C TYR A 9 16.64 6.74 -15.28
N ASP A 10 17.90 6.42 -15.01
CA ASP A 10 19.03 7.32 -15.28
C ASP A 10 19.24 7.43 -16.81
N GLY A 11 19.22 8.65 -17.35
CA GLY A 11 19.27 8.95 -18.78
C GLY A 11 17.93 8.89 -19.53
N VAL A 12 16.86 8.39 -18.89
CA VAL A 12 15.57 8.07 -19.54
C VAL A 12 14.78 9.31 -19.93
N LEU A 13 14.19 9.27 -21.12
CA LEU A 13 13.45 10.37 -21.75
C LEU A 13 11.98 10.46 -21.29
N PHE A 14 11.49 11.70 -21.19
CA PHE A 14 10.07 12.00 -21.31
C PHE A 14 9.72 12.00 -22.80
N HIS A 15 9.33 10.84 -23.32
CA HIS A 15 9.11 10.63 -24.75
C HIS A 15 7.83 11.29 -25.27
N ARG A 16 6.97 11.80 -24.39
CA ARG A 16 5.69 12.45 -24.72
C ARG A 16 5.34 13.55 -23.71
N VAL A 17 4.99 14.73 -24.18
CA VAL A 17 4.60 15.90 -23.37
C VAL A 17 3.40 16.57 -24.05
N ILE A 18 2.31 16.79 -23.31
CA ILE A 18 1.12 17.48 -23.83
C ILE A 18 0.81 18.66 -22.93
N LYS A 19 1.00 19.86 -23.47
CA LYS A 19 0.72 21.13 -22.78
C LYS A 19 -0.70 21.18 -22.24
N GLY A 20 -0.86 21.61 -20.98
CA GLY A 20 -2.15 21.67 -20.28
C GLY A 20 -2.70 20.32 -19.81
N PHE A 21 -2.01 19.21 -20.06
CA PHE A 21 -2.47 17.85 -19.74
C PHE A 21 -1.46 17.06 -18.88
N MET A 22 -0.38 16.52 -19.46
CA MET A 22 0.61 15.68 -18.74
C MET A 22 1.94 15.54 -19.48
N MET A 23 2.98 15.08 -18.77
CA MET A 23 4.22 14.55 -19.35
C MET A 23 4.44 13.08 -18.96
N GLN A 24 4.83 12.24 -19.92
CA GLN A 24 4.97 10.79 -19.78
C GLN A 24 6.42 10.34 -20.04
N GLY A 25 6.92 9.44 -19.21
CA GLY A 25 8.29 8.92 -19.24
C GLY A 25 8.38 7.51 -18.65
N GLY A 26 9.58 7.09 -18.25
CA GLY A 26 9.82 5.78 -17.62
C GLY A 26 9.95 4.59 -18.59
N ASP A 27 10.09 4.85 -19.89
CA ASP A 27 10.46 3.86 -20.91
C ASP A 27 11.94 4.06 -21.31
N PRO A 28 12.87 3.17 -20.91
CA PRO A 28 14.29 3.29 -21.28
C PRO A 28 14.58 3.19 -22.79
N THR A 29 13.65 2.67 -23.59
CA THR A 29 13.80 2.65 -25.05
C THR A 29 13.46 4.01 -25.69
N GLY A 30 12.77 4.90 -24.96
CA GLY A 30 12.31 6.19 -25.46
C GLY A 30 11.28 6.10 -26.60
N THR A 31 10.63 4.94 -26.78
CA THR A 31 9.64 4.68 -27.85
C THR A 31 8.19 4.90 -27.42
N GLY A 32 7.94 5.01 -26.11
CA GLY A 32 6.61 5.00 -25.51
C GLY A 32 5.95 3.62 -25.46
N ARG A 33 6.64 2.57 -25.94
CA ARG A 33 6.12 1.19 -25.99
C ARG A 33 6.94 0.19 -25.17
N GLY A 34 8.13 0.59 -24.71
CA GLY A 34 8.97 -0.23 -23.83
C GLY A 34 8.69 0.00 -22.34
N GLY A 35 9.60 -0.50 -21.51
CA GLY A 35 9.52 -0.44 -20.05
C GLY A 35 9.03 -1.74 -19.41
N GLU A 36 9.63 -2.10 -18.27
CA GLU A 36 9.37 -3.36 -17.54
C GLU A 36 9.29 -3.10 -16.04
N SER A 37 8.35 -3.76 -15.34
CA SER A 37 8.29 -3.74 -13.87
C SER A 37 9.48 -4.48 -13.23
N ILE A 38 9.68 -4.30 -11.92
CA ILE A 38 10.69 -5.06 -11.16
C ILE A 38 10.48 -6.58 -11.22
N TRP A 39 9.25 -7.03 -11.50
CA TRP A 39 8.84 -8.44 -11.56
C TRP A 39 8.92 -9.03 -12.98
N LYS A 40 9.40 -8.27 -13.98
CA LYS A 40 9.46 -8.65 -15.41
C LYS A 40 8.11 -9.08 -16.01
N LYS A 41 7.00 -8.62 -15.40
CA LYS A 41 5.61 -8.87 -15.81
C LYS A 41 4.77 -7.63 -15.49
N PRO A 42 3.70 -7.33 -16.24
CA PRO A 42 2.79 -6.26 -15.87
C PRO A 42 2.11 -6.54 -14.52
N PHE A 43 1.75 -5.50 -13.79
CA PHE A 43 1.09 -5.62 -12.48
C PHE A 43 -0.27 -4.90 -12.40
N ARG A 44 -1.10 -5.37 -11.48
CA ARG A 44 -2.47 -4.88 -11.22
C ARG A 44 -2.52 -3.37 -10.99
N ASP A 45 -3.65 -2.75 -11.30
CA ASP A 45 -3.90 -1.37 -10.87
C ASP A 45 -4.14 -1.33 -9.35
N GLU A 46 -3.67 -0.25 -8.71
CA GLU A 46 -3.90 0.05 -7.29
C GLU A 46 -4.70 1.35 -7.21
N ILE A 47 -6.03 1.21 -7.28
CA ILE A 47 -6.97 2.33 -7.27
C ILE A 47 -7.50 2.56 -5.84
N ASP A 48 -7.25 3.74 -5.29
CA ASP A 48 -7.81 4.21 -4.02
C ASP A 48 -8.80 5.35 -4.30
N SER A 49 -9.98 5.35 -3.68
CA SER A 49 -10.99 6.40 -3.87
C SER A 49 -10.60 7.76 -3.28
N ARG A 50 -9.54 7.81 -2.46
CA ARG A 50 -8.98 9.02 -1.86
C ARG A 50 -7.89 9.66 -2.71
N LEU A 51 -7.45 9.00 -3.79
CA LEU A 51 -6.40 9.46 -4.69
C LEU A 51 -6.98 9.72 -6.08
N SER A 52 -6.87 10.96 -6.53
CA SER A 52 -7.45 11.43 -7.80
C SER A 52 -6.50 12.40 -8.50
N HIS A 53 -6.75 12.65 -9.78
CA HIS A 53 -6.03 13.60 -10.61
C HIS A 53 -6.68 14.99 -10.45
N ASP A 54 -6.84 15.46 -9.22
CA ASP A 54 -7.53 16.71 -8.87
C ASP A 54 -6.71 17.99 -9.14
N SER A 55 -5.40 17.84 -9.38
CA SER A 55 -4.44 18.94 -9.31
C SER A 55 -3.25 18.77 -10.26
N ARG A 56 -2.42 19.81 -10.35
CA ARG A 56 -1.13 19.81 -11.07
C ARG A 56 -0.08 19.06 -10.26
N GLY A 57 0.72 18.22 -10.92
CA GLY A 57 1.82 17.48 -10.29
C GLY A 57 1.42 16.13 -9.71
N VAL A 58 0.23 15.59 -10.02
CA VAL A 58 -0.15 14.22 -9.61
C VAL A 58 0.67 13.22 -10.42
N LEU A 59 1.26 12.22 -9.74
CA LEU A 59 2.15 11.21 -10.31
C LEU A 59 1.45 9.84 -10.35
N SER A 60 1.30 9.29 -11.56
CA SER A 60 0.47 8.11 -11.82
C SER A 60 1.10 7.15 -12.82
N MET A 61 0.75 5.86 -12.75
CA MET A 61 1.23 4.83 -13.66
C MET A 61 0.57 4.92 -15.05
N ALA A 62 1.38 4.82 -16.10
CA ALA A 62 0.88 4.62 -17.45
C ALA A 62 0.62 3.12 -17.69
N ASN A 63 -0.51 2.82 -18.32
CA ASN A 63 -0.94 1.46 -18.66
C ASN A 63 -1.59 1.45 -20.05
N SER A 64 -1.76 0.26 -20.63
CA SER A 64 -2.41 0.01 -21.92
C SER A 64 -3.76 -0.69 -21.76
N GLY A 65 -4.39 -0.53 -20.58
CA GLY A 65 -5.58 -1.25 -20.14
C GLY A 65 -5.42 -1.87 -18.73
N PRO A 66 -6.49 -2.45 -18.17
CA PRO A 66 -6.50 -2.91 -16.78
C PRO A 66 -5.39 -3.92 -16.45
N GLY A 67 -4.65 -3.65 -15.38
CA GLY A 67 -3.59 -4.51 -14.86
C GLY A 67 -2.33 -4.60 -15.72
N THR A 68 -2.08 -3.62 -16.59
CA THR A 68 -0.92 -3.62 -17.51
C THR A 68 0.22 -2.66 -17.12
N ASN A 69 0.33 -2.32 -15.83
CA ASN A 69 1.36 -1.38 -15.33
C ASN A 69 2.78 -1.98 -15.44
N ASN A 70 3.73 -1.20 -15.96
CA ASN A 70 5.13 -1.60 -16.16
C ASN A 70 6.09 -0.65 -15.42
N SER A 71 6.94 0.10 -16.13
CA SER A 71 7.79 1.17 -15.57
C SER A 71 7.40 2.58 -16.04
N GLN A 72 6.48 2.70 -17.00
CA GLN A 72 6.07 4.00 -17.50
C GLN A 72 5.15 4.71 -16.51
N PHE A 73 5.35 6.02 -16.38
CA PHE A 73 4.57 6.89 -15.51
C PHE A 73 4.35 8.24 -16.19
N PHE A 74 3.37 8.99 -15.70
CA PHE A 74 3.13 10.37 -16.12
C PHE A 74 2.92 11.29 -14.92
N ILE A 75 3.16 12.58 -15.14
CA ILE A 75 2.92 13.67 -14.19
C ILE A 75 1.94 14.66 -14.83
N THR A 76 0.87 15.02 -14.11
CA THR A 76 -0.15 15.94 -14.63
C THR A 76 0.32 17.39 -14.63
N PHE A 77 -0.09 18.15 -15.65
CA PHE A 77 0.01 19.61 -15.66
C PHE A 77 -1.26 20.29 -15.13
N LYS A 78 -2.40 19.58 -15.11
CA LYS A 78 -3.70 20.10 -14.68
C LYS A 78 -4.49 19.01 -13.95
N ALA A 79 -5.60 19.39 -13.32
CA ALA A 79 -6.64 18.45 -12.94
C ALA A 79 -7.13 17.67 -14.18
N CYS A 80 -7.05 16.35 -14.12
CA CYS A 80 -7.43 15.41 -15.18
C CYS A 80 -8.39 14.33 -14.64
N PRO A 81 -9.54 14.69 -14.02
CA PRO A 81 -10.40 13.77 -13.26
C PRO A 81 -11.00 12.63 -14.10
N HIS A 82 -10.91 12.69 -15.42
CA HIS A 82 -11.22 11.56 -16.27
C HIS A 82 -10.26 10.36 -16.00
N LEU A 83 -8.96 10.60 -15.75
CA LEU A 83 -7.95 9.54 -15.52
C LEU A 83 -8.17 8.74 -14.22
N ASP A 84 -9.07 9.21 -13.35
CA ASP A 84 -9.41 8.54 -12.09
C ASP A 84 -9.96 7.14 -12.34
N LYS A 85 -9.56 6.20 -11.47
CA LYS A 85 -9.91 4.76 -11.55
C LYS A 85 -9.40 4.03 -12.81
N LYS A 86 -8.73 4.72 -13.74
CA LYS A 86 -8.00 4.11 -14.87
C LYS A 86 -6.49 4.01 -14.63
N HIS A 87 -5.92 5.02 -13.98
CA HIS A 87 -4.49 5.09 -13.69
C HIS A 87 -4.26 5.10 -12.17
N ALA A 88 -3.34 4.26 -11.71
CA ALA A 88 -2.96 4.20 -10.30
C ALA A 88 -2.11 5.43 -9.94
N VAL A 89 -2.68 6.32 -9.12
CA VAL A 89 -1.99 7.46 -8.50
C VAL A 89 -1.09 6.91 -7.39
N PHE A 90 0.21 7.20 -7.44
CA PHE A 90 1.17 6.70 -6.46
C PHE A 90 2.07 7.78 -5.83
N GLY A 91 1.86 9.05 -6.19
CA GLY A 91 2.53 10.17 -5.55
C GLY A 91 2.07 11.53 -6.06
N ARG A 92 2.78 12.58 -5.62
CA ARG A 92 2.66 13.94 -6.15
C ARG A 92 4.00 14.66 -6.12
N VAL A 93 4.20 15.61 -7.02
CA VAL A 93 5.31 16.57 -6.97
C VAL A 93 5.12 17.48 -5.77
N VAL A 94 6.16 17.61 -4.92
CA VAL A 94 6.15 18.43 -3.69
C VAL A 94 7.12 19.62 -3.75
N GLY A 95 7.86 19.76 -4.86
CA GLY A 95 8.84 20.82 -5.07
C GLY A 95 9.33 20.81 -6.51
N GLY A 96 9.93 21.92 -6.97
CA GLY A 96 10.40 22.06 -8.35
C GLY A 96 9.30 22.36 -9.37
N MET A 97 8.16 22.91 -8.95
CA MET A 97 7.02 23.23 -9.84
C MET A 97 7.44 24.11 -11.04
N GLY A 98 8.33 25.09 -10.86
CA GLY A 98 8.87 25.88 -11.96
C GLY A 98 9.59 25.08 -13.05
N VAL A 99 10.14 23.90 -12.73
CA VAL A 99 10.71 22.98 -13.73
C VAL A 99 9.61 22.28 -14.51
N LEU A 100 8.50 21.93 -13.85
CA LEU A 100 7.29 21.38 -14.49
C LEU A 100 6.67 22.43 -15.43
N ASP A 101 6.65 23.70 -15.01
CA ASP A 101 6.17 24.84 -15.81
C ASP A 101 7.03 25.09 -17.06
N VAL A 102 8.36 24.95 -16.95
CA VAL A 102 9.28 25.01 -18.10
C VAL A 102 9.08 23.84 -19.05
N ILE A 103 8.99 22.59 -18.55
CA ILE A 103 8.79 21.40 -19.39
C ILE A 103 7.46 21.46 -20.16
N GLU A 104 6.39 21.98 -19.55
CA GLU A 104 5.10 22.22 -20.21
C GLU A 104 5.17 23.20 -21.40
N HIS A 105 6.21 24.05 -21.45
CA HIS A 105 6.41 25.05 -22.49
C HIS A 105 7.43 24.63 -23.56
N VAL A 106 8.03 23.44 -23.44
CA VAL A 106 8.88 22.86 -24.49
C VAL A 106 8.03 22.57 -25.74
N GLY A 107 8.51 22.99 -26.91
CA GLY A 107 7.83 22.71 -28.18
C GLY A 107 7.81 21.20 -28.48
N THR A 108 6.69 20.71 -29.02
CA THR A 108 6.45 19.29 -29.29
C THR A 108 6.23 19.06 -30.79
N GLY A 109 6.83 17.99 -31.32
CA GLY A 109 6.67 17.53 -32.70
C GLY A 109 5.59 16.45 -32.83
N ALA A 110 5.82 15.49 -33.74
CA ALA A 110 4.94 14.35 -33.95
C ALA A 110 4.81 13.45 -32.70
N GLU A 111 3.67 12.78 -32.56
CA GLU A 111 3.32 11.91 -31.41
C GLU A 111 3.46 12.59 -30.03
N ASP A 112 3.29 13.92 -29.98
CA ASP A 112 3.50 14.78 -28.81
C ASP A 112 4.92 14.69 -28.20
N ARG A 113 5.92 14.26 -28.99
CA ARG A 113 7.32 14.14 -28.55
C ARG A 113 7.96 15.53 -28.41
N PRO A 114 8.68 15.84 -27.31
CA PRO A 114 9.48 17.06 -27.22
C PRO A 114 10.48 17.22 -28.37
N ILE A 115 10.65 18.46 -28.85
CA ILE A 115 11.70 18.86 -29.80
C ILE A 115 13.06 18.90 -29.10
N GLU A 116 13.08 19.37 -27.84
CA GLU A 116 14.24 19.33 -26.96
C GLU A 116 14.15 18.12 -26.01
N ASP A 117 15.22 17.34 -25.93
CA ASP A 117 15.24 16.00 -25.34
C ASP A 117 15.22 16.05 -23.78
N VAL A 118 14.03 16.23 -23.18
CA VAL A 118 13.82 16.25 -21.72
C VAL A 118 14.08 14.87 -21.12
N ARG A 119 15.13 14.74 -20.29
CA ARG A 119 15.53 13.47 -19.68
C ARG A 119 15.80 13.54 -18.18
N ILE A 120 15.54 12.43 -17.50
CA ILE A 120 15.92 12.18 -16.11
C ILE A 120 17.45 11.98 -16.08
N LYS A 121 18.20 12.82 -15.35
CA LYS A 121 19.66 12.69 -15.27
C LYS A 121 20.09 11.59 -14.28
N ASN A 122 19.50 11.58 -13.10
CA ASN A 122 19.66 10.55 -12.06
C ASN A 122 18.44 10.59 -11.12
N VAL A 123 18.13 9.49 -10.44
CA VAL A 123 17.12 9.45 -9.36
C VAL A 123 17.75 9.08 -8.02
N GLN A 124 17.58 9.94 -7.02
CA GLN A 124 17.96 9.69 -5.62
C GLN A 124 16.72 9.34 -4.79
N VAL A 125 16.80 8.27 -3.99
CA VAL A 125 15.74 7.87 -3.04
C VAL A 125 16.18 8.30 -1.63
N PHE A 126 15.55 9.35 -1.09
CA PHE A 126 15.86 9.88 0.25
C PHE A 126 15.27 9.04 1.39
N ILE A 127 14.12 8.40 1.18
CA ILE A 127 13.43 7.57 2.15
C ILE A 127 12.94 6.30 1.42
N ASN A 128 13.36 5.12 1.87
CA ASN A 128 12.83 3.85 1.40
C ASN A 128 11.95 3.21 2.50
N PRO A 129 10.62 3.36 2.46
CA PRO A 129 9.74 2.80 3.49
C PRO A 129 9.69 1.26 3.48
N PHE A 130 10.31 0.61 2.49
CA PHE A 130 10.38 -0.85 2.37
C PHE A 130 11.72 -1.43 2.86
N GLN A 131 12.67 -0.62 3.35
CA GLN A 131 14.01 -1.10 3.70
C GLN A 131 13.99 -2.24 4.73
N GLU A 132 13.26 -2.10 5.85
CA GLU A 132 13.15 -3.16 6.87
C GLU A 132 12.55 -4.46 6.31
N TYR A 133 11.65 -4.35 5.33
CA TYR A 133 10.99 -5.47 4.67
C TYR A 133 11.93 -6.16 3.66
N GLU A 134 12.72 -5.38 2.90
CA GLU A 134 13.76 -5.88 2.00
C GLU A 134 14.90 -6.57 2.80
N GLU A 135 15.26 -6.05 3.98
CA GLU A 135 16.23 -6.65 4.91
C GLU A 135 15.72 -7.94 5.56
N ALA A 136 14.47 -7.98 6.03
CA ALA A 136 13.87 -9.19 6.61
C ALA A 136 13.75 -10.32 5.58
N LEU A 137 13.37 -10.01 4.33
CA LEU A 137 13.39 -10.97 3.22
C LEU A 137 14.79 -11.51 2.93
N ALA A 138 15.82 -10.64 2.96
CA ALA A 138 17.21 -11.07 2.75
C ALA A 138 17.73 -12.00 3.86
N GLN A 139 17.17 -11.91 5.07
CA GLN A 139 17.45 -12.81 6.19
C GLN A 139 16.61 -14.11 6.17
N GLY A 140 15.71 -14.28 5.19
CA GLY A 140 14.83 -15.45 5.10
C GLY A 140 13.68 -15.46 6.13
N LEU A 141 13.42 -14.33 6.78
CA LEU A 141 12.32 -14.17 7.73
C LEU A 141 11.01 -13.88 6.99
N ASP A 142 9.87 -14.29 7.57
CA ASP A 142 8.56 -13.82 7.11
C ASP A 142 8.40 -12.33 7.50
N ALA A 143 8.75 -11.46 6.58
CA ALA A 143 8.67 -10.01 6.74
C ALA A 143 7.24 -9.52 7.02
N VAL A 144 6.20 -10.29 6.67
CA VAL A 144 4.80 -9.95 7.01
C VAL A 144 4.51 -10.26 8.48
N GLN A 145 5.05 -11.36 9.02
CA GLN A 145 5.00 -11.65 10.45
C GLN A 145 5.79 -10.60 11.24
N VAL A 146 7.04 -10.32 10.86
CA VAL A 146 7.89 -9.34 11.56
C VAL A 146 7.25 -7.95 11.57
N ALA A 147 6.74 -7.46 10.45
CA ALA A 147 6.05 -6.18 10.38
C ALA A 147 4.76 -6.14 11.23
N LYS A 148 3.99 -7.24 11.23
CA LYS A 148 2.77 -7.36 12.04
C LYS A 148 3.05 -7.41 13.54
N GLU A 149 4.08 -8.13 13.96
CA GLU A 149 4.52 -8.17 15.37
C GLU A 149 5.09 -6.83 15.82
N LYS A 150 5.88 -6.14 14.99
CA LYS A 150 6.36 -4.78 15.24
C LYS A 150 5.19 -3.81 15.42
N ALA A 151 4.22 -3.80 14.51
CA ALA A 151 3.02 -2.97 14.60
C ALA A 151 2.17 -3.29 15.85
N ILE A 152 2.04 -4.57 16.24
CA ILE A 152 1.36 -4.99 17.48
C ILE A 152 2.14 -4.55 18.73
N ARG A 153 3.48 -4.50 18.67
CA ARG A 153 4.33 -4.01 19.77
C ARG A 153 4.24 -2.49 19.93
N GLU A 154 4.14 -1.76 18.82
CA GLU A 154 4.06 -0.28 18.79
C GLU A 154 2.64 0.23 19.07
N ALA A 155 1.60 -0.52 18.71
CA ALA A 155 0.20 -0.20 19.04
C ALA A 155 -0.20 -0.59 20.47
N LYS A 156 0.66 -1.30 21.23
CA LYS A 156 0.45 -1.54 22.66
C LYS A 156 0.88 -0.29 23.45
N PRO A 157 0.03 0.28 24.32
CA PRO A 157 0.47 1.36 25.19
C PRO A 157 1.57 0.85 26.13
N GLN A 158 2.73 1.51 26.13
CA GLN A 158 3.75 1.27 27.15
C GLN A 158 3.27 1.87 28.47
N VAL A 159 2.68 1.03 29.32
CA VAL A 159 2.46 1.35 30.72
C VAL A 159 3.81 1.31 31.42
N GLN A 160 4.44 2.47 31.59
CA GLN A 160 5.47 2.65 32.62
C GLN A 160 4.74 2.65 33.97
N GLY A 161 5.08 1.70 34.84
CA GLY A 161 4.43 1.51 36.14
C GLY A 161 4.58 0.08 36.64
N THR A 162 4.95 -0.10 37.90
CA THR A 162 5.22 -1.43 38.46
C THR A 162 3.92 -2.06 38.94
N VAL A 163 3.30 -2.90 38.12
CA VAL A 163 1.99 -3.50 38.45
C VAL A 163 2.14 -4.75 39.32
N LEU A 164 1.71 -4.66 40.58
CA LEU A 164 1.68 -5.79 41.51
C LEU A 164 0.30 -6.45 41.54
N LYS A 165 0.27 -7.76 41.83
CA LYS A 165 -0.95 -8.57 41.89
C LYS A 165 -1.24 -8.99 43.33
N VAL A 166 -2.19 -8.32 43.97
CA VAL A 166 -2.54 -8.54 45.38
C VAL A 166 -3.98 -9.05 45.48
N GLY A 167 -4.20 -10.17 46.17
CA GLY A 167 -5.54 -10.74 46.39
C GLY A 167 -6.34 -11.06 45.11
N GLY A 168 -5.65 -11.26 43.97
CA GLY A 168 -6.29 -11.45 42.66
C GLY A 168 -6.61 -10.17 41.89
N LYS A 169 -6.43 -8.98 42.50
CA LYS A 169 -6.59 -7.67 41.86
C LYS A 169 -5.23 -7.16 41.38
N TRP A 170 -5.22 -6.47 40.25
CA TRP A 170 -4.03 -5.76 39.76
C TRP A 170 -4.06 -4.32 40.28
N VAL A 171 -2.91 -3.83 40.76
CA VAL A 171 -2.73 -2.46 41.25
C VAL A 171 -1.45 -1.90 40.64
N ALA A 172 -1.57 -0.75 39.97
CA ALA A 172 -0.42 0.05 39.57
C ALA A 172 -0.04 0.99 40.74
N TYR A 173 1.26 1.18 40.94
CA TYR A 173 1.81 2.17 41.86
C TYR A 173 2.75 3.07 41.07
N ASP A 174 2.46 4.37 41.14
CA ASP A 174 3.33 5.45 40.69
C ASP A 174 3.77 6.26 41.93
N ASP A 175 4.92 6.94 41.80
CA ASP A 175 5.65 7.70 42.83
C ASP A 175 6.25 6.92 44.02
N LEU A 176 7.53 7.21 44.28
CA LEU A 176 8.35 6.58 45.31
C LEU A 176 8.30 7.36 46.64
N GLY A 177 7.47 6.91 47.56
CA GLY A 177 7.65 7.15 48.99
C GLY A 177 8.22 5.88 49.64
N GLU A 178 9.40 5.96 50.25
CA GLU A 178 9.97 4.84 51.01
C GLU A 178 9.19 4.66 52.32
N VAL A 179 8.31 3.65 52.36
CA VAL A 179 7.44 3.35 53.51
C VAL A 179 7.94 2.13 54.27
N ASP A 180 8.27 2.35 55.54
CA ASP A 180 8.93 1.36 56.39
C ASP A 180 7.96 0.22 56.74
N VAL A 181 8.28 -0.99 56.28
CA VAL A 181 7.37 -2.16 56.30
C VAL A 181 7.04 -2.60 57.73
N ALA A 182 7.85 -2.19 58.72
CA ALA A 182 7.63 -2.43 60.15
C ALA A 182 6.41 -1.68 60.75
N SER A 183 5.77 -0.77 60.01
CA SER A 183 4.72 0.13 60.52
C SER A 183 3.27 -0.36 60.30
N ILE A 184 3.05 -1.53 59.70
CA ILE A 184 1.70 -2.07 59.41
C ILE A 184 1.10 -2.73 60.67
N PRO A 185 -0.01 -2.22 61.25
CA PRO A 185 -0.63 -2.83 62.41
C PRO A 185 -1.41 -4.10 62.03
N THR A 186 -0.95 -5.25 62.52
CA THR A 186 -1.72 -6.51 62.46
C THR A 186 -2.79 -6.53 63.54
N SER A 187 -4.06 -6.29 63.17
CA SER A 187 -5.22 -6.48 64.04
C SER A 187 -6.16 -7.56 63.48
N GLU A 188 -6.59 -8.47 64.36
CA GLU A 188 -7.38 -9.64 63.99
C GLU A 188 -8.90 -9.36 63.98
N THR A 189 -9.59 -10.13 63.12
CA THR A 189 -10.94 -10.71 63.32
C THR A 189 -12.00 -9.93 64.11
N THR A 190 -12.96 -9.36 63.40
CA THR A 190 -14.38 -9.39 63.82
C THR A 190 -15.27 -9.92 62.69
N LYS A 191 -16.43 -10.48 63.08
CA LYS A 191 -17.52 -10.85 62.16
C LYS A 191 -18.49 -9.67 62.05
N ASP A 192 -19.18 -9.53 60.92
CA ASP A 192 -20.63 -9.78 60.86
C ASP A 192 -21.24 -9.51 59.46
N GLU A 193 -22.26 -10.30 59.14
CA GLU A 193 -23.55 -10.04 58.47
C GLU A 193 -23.76 -8.85 57.48
N ASN A 194 -24.69 -8.87 56.50
CA ASN A 194 -25.50 -9.91 55.82
C ASN A 194 -26.45 -9.24 54.77
N VAL A 195 -25.97 -8.95 53.54
CA VAL A 195 -26.83 -8.52 52.39
C VAL A 195 -26.18 -9.00 51.08
N GLY A 196 -26.90 -9.51 50.07
CA GLY A 196 -28.32 -9.86 49.96
C GLY A 196 -28.56 -10.79 48.75
N LYS A 197 -29.48 -11.75 48.89
CA LYS A 197 -29.72 -12.88 47.95
C LYS A 197 -30.22 -12.43 46.56
N TYR A 198 -29.71 -13.05 45.49
CA TYR A 198 -30.55 -13.54 44.38
C TYR A 198 -30.06 -14.89 43.82
N LEU A 199 -30.99 -15.67 43.29
CA LEU A 199 -30.92 -17.07 42.83
C LEU A 199 -29.99 -17.25 41.58
N LYS A 200 -29.25 -18.34 41.30
CA LYS A 200 -29.50 -19.82 41.26
C LYS A 200 -30.62 -20.26 40.28
N THR A 201 -30.44 -21.14 39.28
CA THR A 201 -29.24 -21.85 38.75
C THR A 201 -29.30 -21.85 37.19
N LYS A 202 -29.23 -22.90 36.34
CA LYS A 202 -29.06 -24.37 36.41
C LYS A 202 -28.43 -24.89 35.08
N SER A 203 -27.82 -26.07 35.11
CA SER A 203 -27.50 -26.99 34.00
C SER A 203 -28.77 -27.43 33.21
N ASP A 204 -28.73 -27.97 31.96
CA ASP A 204 -28.06 -29.24 31.58
C ASP A 204 -27.98 -29.54 30.05
N THR A 205 -26.80 -30.04 29.62
CA THR A 205 -26.56 -31.31 28.87
C THR A 205 -27.12 -31.62 27.45
N SER A 206 -26.17 -31.78 26.49
CA SER A 206 -26.17 -32.63 25.25
C SER A 206 -26.98 -32.18 24.00
N LYS A 207 -26.63 -32.49 22.73
CA LYS A 207 -25.94 -33.65 22.11
C LYS A 207 -25.03 -33.32 20.90
N LYS A 208 -24.22 -34.31 20.45
CA LYS A 208 -23.46 -34.33 19.17
C LYS A 208 -24.25 -34.99 18.02
N ARG A 209 -24.03 -34.54 16.76
CA ARG A 209 -23.88 -35.27 15.46
C ARG A 209 -23.87 -34.20 14.34
N SER A 210 -23.01 -34.11 13.32
CA SER A 210 -22.10 -35.00 12.56
C SER A 210 -22.74 -35.80 11.41
N LEU A 211 -22.46 -35.38 10.15
CA LEU A 211 -22.13 -36.16 8.93
C LEU A 211 -22.65 -35.51 7.63
N GLU A 212 -21.81 -35.46 6.59
CA GLU A 212 -22.20 -35.36 5.17
C GLU A 212 -22.52 -36.78 4.63
N PRO A 213 -23.01 -36.99 3.37
CA PRO A 213 -22.09 -37.02 2.21
C PRO A 213 -22.66 -36.73 0.79
N ALA A 214 -21.71 -36.59 -0.16
CA ALA A 214 -21.78 -37.01 -1.58
C ALA A 214 -22.46 -36.13 -2.68
N MET A 215 -21.94 -36.32 -3.91
CA MET A 215 -22.29 -35.67 -5.19
C MET A 215 -23.25 -36.53 -6.03
N PRO A 216 -23.68 -36.08 -7.24
CA PRO A 216 -23.12 -36.75 -8.43
C PRO A 216 -23.02 -35.95 -9.77
N VAL A 217 -22.09 -36.40 -10.62
CA VAL A 217 -22.12 -36.42 -12.11
C VAL A 217 -21.94 -35.09 -12.91
N ALA A 218 -21.44 -35.23 -14.15
CA ALA A 218 -20.98 -34.18 -15.05
C ALA A 218 -21.61 -34.27 -16.46
N ILE A 219 -21.45 -33.21 -17.28
CA ILE A 219 -21.72 -33.19 -18.74
C ILE A 219 -20.58 -32.45 -19.48
N GLU A 220 -20.25 -32.93 -20.68
CA GLU A 220 -19.21 -32.41 -21.59
C GLU A 220 -19.83 -31.64 -22.78
N SER A 221 -19.18 -30.60 -23.34
CA SER A 221 -19.28 -30.33 -24.80
C SER A 221 -18.33 -29.27 -25.42
N LYS A 222 -17.60 -29.73 -26.44
CA LYS A 222 -17.37 -29.11 -27.79
C LYS A 222 -16.52 -27.84 -27.98
N LYS A 223 -15.54 -27.98 -28.88
CA LYS A 223 -14.72 -26.94 -29.55
C LYS A 223 -15.52 -26.06 -30.53
N LYS A 224 -15.04 -24.84 -30.79
CA LYS A 224 -15.18 -24.10 -32.08
C LYS A 224 -13.90 -23.28 -32.36
N SER A 225 -13.78 -22.67 -33.55
CA SER A 225 -12.49 -22.32 -34.16
C SER A 225 -12.44 -21.01 -34.97
N LYS A 226 -11.21 -20.57 -35.31
CA LYS A 226 -10.83 -19.33 -36.04
C LYS A 226 -11.02 -18.05 -35.20
N LYS A 227 -10.35 -16.92 -35.45
CA LYS A 227 -9.65 -16.42 -36.66
C LYS A 227 -8.41 -15.58 -36.29
N GLN A 228 -7.56 -15.22 -37.25
CA GLN A 228 -6.37 -14.38 -37.05
C GLN A 228 -6.69 -12.97 -36.53
N SER A 229 -5.82 -12.42 -35.69
CA SER A 229 -5.87 -11.05 -35.18
C SER A 229 -4.87 -10.13 -35.92
N SER A 230 -5.37 -9.16 -36.70
CA SER A 230 -4.59 -8.04 -37.21
C SER A 230 -4.66 -6.86 -36.21
N SER A 231 -3.67 -6.74 -35.33
CA SER A 231 -3.69 -5.79 -34.20
C SER A 231 -3.26 -4.38 -34.61
N GLY A 232 -4.19 -3.59 -35.17
CA GLY A 232 -4.10 -2.12 -35.12
C GLY A 232 -4.51 -1.62 -33.73
N PHE A 233 -3.71 -0.77 -33.10
CA PHE A 233 -3.98 -0.29 -31.73
C PHE A 233 -4.83 0.99 -31.71
N GLY A 234 -5.53 1.21 -30.60
CA GLY A 234 -6.63 2.18 -30.50
C GLY A 234 -6.23 3.64 -30.66
N ASN A 235 -7.08 4.38 -31.38
CA ASN A 235 -7.11 5.84 -31.37
C ASN A 235 -7.63 6.33 -30.00
N PHE A 236 -6.95 7.32 -29.40
CA PHE A 236 -7.32 7.92 -28.11
C PHE A 236 -8.32 9.07 -28.21
N SER A 237 -8.74 9.51 -29.41
CA SER A 237 -9.57 10.71 -29.62
C SER A 237 -11.07 10.57 -29.30
N GLN A 238 -11.46 9.64 -28.42
CA GLN A 238 -12.85 9.44 -27.97
C GLN A 238 -12.91 9.15 -26.46
N TRP A 239 -12.31 10.05 -25.68
CA TRP A 239 -12.16 9.98 -24.23
C TRP A 239 -12.03 11.39 -23.65
#